data_AF-A0A845LEQ2-F1
#
_entry.id   AF-A0A845LEQ2-F1
#
_cell.length_a   1.000
_cell.length_b   1.000
_cell.length_c   1.000
_cell.angle_alpha   90.00
_cell.angle_beta   90.00
_cell.angle_gamma   90.00
#
_symmetry.space_group_name_H-M   'P 1'
#
loop_
_entity.id
_entity.type
_entity.pdbx_description
1 polymer ?
#
loop_
_entity_poly.entity_id
_entity_poly.type
_entity_poly.pdbx_seq_one_letter_code
_entity_poly.pdbx_strand_id
1 'polypeptide(L)'
;MDIGAALLMGAQNAFYQVGKMALILIPIIVFLEILRDLHIVQRGSRLFAPVMGIFRLPGEAAVPMVVGLVFGILYGAGVLIQAGKDGSLNAKEMTVIGLFLSLNHAIIEDPLLFTMLGANYLLMQALRLVASVLITALFAMWLLPPLPGPAHEAAQSNS
;
A
#
# COMPACT_ATOMS: atom_id res chain seq x y z
N MET A 1 31.60 29.17 17.39
CA MET A 1 30.49 28.84 16.49
C MET A 1 29.36 29.78 16.82
N ASP A 2 28.90 30.58 15.86
CA ASP A 2 27.75 31.46 16.05
C ASP A 2 26.46 30.63 15.98
N ILE A 3 25.85 30.41 17.14
CA ILE A 3 24.64 29.61 17.30
C ILE A 3 23.47 30.23 16.51
N GLY A 4 23.43 31.56 16.39
CA GLY A 4 22.41 32.27 15.62
C GLY A 4 22.50 31.95 14.13
N ALA A 5 23.72 31.98 13.57
CA ALA A 5 23.95 31.62 12.18
C ALA A 5 23.60 30.15 11.90
N ALA A 6 23.95 29.24 12.82
CA ALA A 6 23.62 27.81 12.69
C ALA A 6 22.09 27.57 12.68
N LEU A 7 21.35 28.25 13.56
CA LEU A 7 19.88 28.16 13.61
C LEU A 7 19.24 28.71 12.33
N LEU A 8 19.73 29.84 11.81
CA LEU A 8 19.18 30.47 10.62
C LEU A 8 19.41 29.61 9.36
N MET A 9 20.62 29.05 9.21
CA MET A 9 20.95 28.12 8.13
C MET A 9 20.11 26.84 8.20
N GLY A 10 19.91 26.31 9.41
CA GLY A 10 19.04 25.15 9.63
C GLY A 10 17.60 25.42 9.21
N ALA A 11 17.04 26.58 9.61
CA ALA A 11 15.68 26.98 9.26
C ALA A 11 15.50 27.16 7.74
N GLN A 12 16.45 27.82 7.07
CA GLN A 12 16.40 28.02 5.61
C GLN A 12 16.47 26.69 4.86
N ASN A 13 17.36 25.79 5.27
CA ASN A 13 17.47 24.47 4.66
C ASN A 13 16.20 23.65 4.88
N ALA A 14 15.62 23.67 6.07
CA ALA A 14 14.35 23.00 6.33
C ALA A 14 13.24 23.52 5.42
N PHE A 15 13.11 24.85 5.28
CA PHE A 15 12.09 25.45 4.41
C PHE A 15 12.29 25.09 2.94
N TYR A 16 13.53 25.07 2.46
CA TYR A 16 13.88 24.66 1.11
C TYR A 16 13.51 23.18 0.84
N GLN A 17 13.80 22.29 1.79
CA GLN A 17 13.46 20.86 1.63
C GLN A 17 11.96 20.61 1.66
N VAL A 18 11.23 21.25 2.59
CA VAL A 18 9.76 21.16 2.64
C VAL A 18 9.15 21.67 1.34
N GLY A 19 9.63 22.80 0.82
CA GLY A 19 9.18 23.35 -0.47
C GLY A 19 9.39 22.38 -1.64
N LYS A 20 10.59 21.76 -1.73
CA LYS A 20 10.88 20.75 -2.75
C LYS A 20 9.96 19.54 -2.64
N MET A 21 9.77 19.00 -1.43
CA MET A 21 8.88 17.86 -1.21
C MET A 21 7.43 18.19 -1.60
N ALA A 22 6.92 19.36 -1.20
CA ALA A 22 5.57 19.79 -1.54
C ALA A 22 5.37 19.92 -3.06
N LEU A 23 6.35 20.49 -3.77
CA LEU A 23 6.30 20.65 -5.24
C LEU A 23 6.18 19.31 -5.97
N ILE A 24 6.68 18.21 -5.39
CA ILE A 24 6.67 16.88 -6.00
C ILE A 24 5.47 16.06 -5.51
N LEU A 25 5.22 16.07 -4.20
CA LEU A 25 4.13 15.33 -3.59
C LEU A 25 2.77 15.83 -4.03
N ILE A 26 2.55 17.15 -4.07
CA ILE A 26 1.23 17.70 -4.39
C ILE A 26 0.78 17.23 -5.79
N PRO A 27 1.58 17.37 -6.87
CA PRO A 27 1.21 16.83 -8.17
C PRO A 27 0.97 15.32 -8.17
N ILE A 28 1.77 14.55 -7.44
CA ILE A 28 1.63 13.09 -7.38
C ILE A 28 0.34 12.69 -6.68
N ILE A 29 0.05 13.28 -5.52
CA ILE A 29 -1.17 12.98 -4.76
C ILE A 29 -2.39 13.39 -5.58
N VAL A 30 -2.37 14.57 -6.23
CA VAL A 30 -3.46 15.01 -7.12
C VAL A 30 -3.62 14.03 -8.30
N PHE A 31 -2.52 13.59 -8.91
CA PHE A 31 -2.57 12.63 -10.00
C PHE A 31 -3.14 11.27 -9.57
N LEU A 32 -2.70 10.76 -8.41
CA LEU A 32 -3.24 9.54 -7.82
C LEU A 32 -4.74 9.71 -7.54
N GLU A 33 -5.15 10.83 -6.94
CA GLU A 33 -6.56 11.12 -6.68
C GLU A 33 -7.41 11.05 -7.96
N ILE A 34 -6.93 11.64 -9.07
CA ILE A 34 -7.59 11.56 -10.37
C ILE A 34 -7.70 10.09 -10.85
N LEU A 35 -6.62 9.31 -10.74
CA LEU A 35 -6.64 7.89 -11.13
C LEU A 35 -7.64 7.08 -10.32
N ARG A 36 -7.80 7.41 -9.03
CA ARG A 36 -8.78 6.77 -8.15
C ARG A 36 -10.20 7.08 -8.60
N ASP A 37 -10.50 8.35 -8.89
CA ASP A 37 -11.82 8.79 -9.32
C ASP A 37 -12.22 8.21 -10.69
N LEU A 38 -11.25 7.89 -11.55
CA LEU A 38 -11.46 7.19 -12.82
C LEU A 38 -11.81 5.69 -12.67
N HIS A 39 -11.92 5.17 -11.44
CA HIS A 39 -12.21 3.77 -11.11
C HIS A 39 -11.23 2.77 -11.76
N ILE A 40 -10.01 3.22 -12.04
CA ILE A 40 -8.96 2.36 -12.62
C ILE A 40 -8.55 1.29 -11.63
N VAL A 41 -8.66 1.58 -10.34
CA VAL A 41 -8.28 0.71 -9.22
C VAL A 41 -9.14 -0.55 -9.16
N GLN A 42 -10.46 -0.41 -9.38
CA GLN A 42 -11.41 -1.53 -9.39
C GLN A 42 -11.24 -2.43 -10.63
N ARG A 43 -10.71 -1.87 -11.73
CA ARG A 43 -10.35 -2.65 -12.92
C ARG A 43 -9.01 -3.36 -12.71
N GLY A 44 -8.02 -2.67 -12.14
CA GLY A 44 -6.70 -3.20 -11.84
C GLY A 44 -6.70 -4.30 -10.78
N SER A 45 -7.60 -4.21 -9.79
CA SER A 45 -7.72 -5.23 -8.73
C SER A 45 -8.10 -6.60 -9.28
N ARG A 46 -8.87 -6.70 -10.37
CA ARG A 46 -9.18 -7.97 -11.04
C ARG A 46 -7.94 -8.65 -11.61
N LEU A 47 -6.97 -7.87 -12.10
CA LEU A 47 -5.68 -8.38 -12.56
C LEU A 47 -4.79 -8.84 -11.41
N PHE A 48 -4.97 -8.24 -10.23
CA PHE A 48 -4.25 -8.58 -9.00
C PHE A 48 -4.90 -9.72 -8.19
N ALA A 49 -6.14 -10.10 -8.49
CA ALA A 49 -6.81 -11.25 -7.89
C ALA A 49 -5.96 -12.54 -7.86
N PRO A 50 -5.28 -12.98 -8.96
CA PRO A 50 -4.44 -14.18 -8.90
C PRO A 50 -3.26 -14.08 -7.94
N VAL A 51 -2.76 -12.86 -7.67
CA VAL A 51 -1.66 -12.62 -6.73
C VAL A 51 -2.11 -12.85 -5.28
N MET A 52 -3.41 -12.68 -4.98
CA MET A 52 -3.96 -12.94 -3.64
C MET A 52 -3.77 -14.40 -3.20
N GLY A 53 -3.71 -15.33 -4.16
CA GLY A 53 -3.44 -16.74 -3.91
C GLY A 53 -2.11 -17.00 -3.19
N ILE A 54 -1.08 -16.17 -3.43
CA ILE A 54 0.23 -16.24 -2.75
C ILE A 54 0.05 -16.05 -1.23
N PHE A 55 -0.90 -15.21 -0.84
CA PHE A 55 -1.19 -14.85 0.54
C PHE A 55 -2.34 -15.65 1.14
N ARG A 56 -2.84 -16.69 0.44
CA ARG A 56 -4.06 -17.43 0.83
C ARG A 56 -5.27 -16.53 1.07
N LEU A 57 -5.35 -15.43 0.34
CA LEU A 57 -6.43 -14.46 0.45
C LEU A 57 -7.44 -14.65 -0.69
N PRO A 58 -8.73 -14.36 -0.45
CA PRO A 58 -9.74 -14.42 -1.49
C PRO A 58 -9.60 -13.23 -2.45
N GLY A 59 -10.27 -13.27 -3.61
CA GLY A 59 -10.12 -12.26 -4.67
C GLY A 59 -10.53 -10.85 -4.22
N GLU A 60 -11.47 -10.77 -3.27
CA GLU A 60 -11.99 -9.56 -2.63
C GLU A 60 -10.89 -8.77 -1.91
N ALA A 61 -9.84 -9.45 -1.43
CA ALA A 61 -8.69 -8.82 -0.80
C ALA A 61 -7.84 -7.98 -1.77
N ALA A 62 -7.98 -8.19 -3.08
CA ALA A 62 -7.19 -7.48 -4.08
C ALA A 62 -7.49 -5.97 -4.09
N VAL A 63 -8.75 -5.58 -3.82
CA VAL A 63 -9.15 -4.17 -3.81
C VAL A 63 -8.45 -3.40 -2.68
N PRO A 64 -8.58 -3.76 -1.38
CA PRO A 64 -7.88 -3.05 -0.31
C PRO A 64 -6.36 -3.13 -0.43
N MET A 65 -5.80 -4.25 -0.92
CA MET A 65 -4.36 -4.36 -1.16
C MET A 65 -3.86 -3.35 -2.20
N VAL A 66 -4.49 -3.30 -3.38
CA VAL A 66 -4.06 -2.39 -4.46
C VAL A 66 -4.30 -0.95 -4.04
N VAL A 67 -5.44 -0.66 -3.39
CA VAL A 67 -5.72 0.70 -2.90
C VAL A 67 -4.65 1.14 -1.90
N GLY A 68 -4.33 0.33 -0.90
CA GLY A 68 -3.32 0.67 0.09
C GLY A 68 -1.90 0.77 -0.48
N LEU A 69 -1.58 -0.08 -1.46
CA LEU A 69 -0.27 -0.09 -2.10
C LEU A 69 -0.03 1.13 -2.99
N VAL A 70 -1.07 1.65 -3.65
CA VAL A 70 -0.95 2.75 -4.61
C VAL A 70 -1.25 4.11 -3.96
N PHE A 71 -2.33 4.20 -3.17
CA PHE A 71 -2.82 5.44 -2.57
C PHE A 71 -2.42 5.60 -1.10
N GLY A 72 -1.76 4.60 -0.53
CA GLY A 72 -1.28 4.64 0.85
C GLY A 72 -2.27 4.08 1.87
N ILE A 73 -1.76 3.94 3.09
CA ILE A 73 -2.39 3.13 4.13
C ILE A 73 -3.73 3.69 4.61
N LEU A 74 -3.91 5.02 4.64
CA LEU A 74 -5.16 5.63 5.10
C LEU A 74 -6.33 5.25 4.17
N TYR A 75 -6.13 5.34 2.86
CA TYR A 75 -7.12 4.91 1.88
C TYR A 75 -7.32 3.39 1.91
N GLY A 76 -6.21 2.63 1.95
CA GLY A 76 -6.26 1.17 2.05
C GLY A 76 -7.03 0.69 3.28
N ALA A 77 -6.83 1.32 4.44
CA ALA A 77 -7.52 1.01 5.68
C ALA A 77 -9.02 1.30 5.59
N GLY A 78 -9.42 2.41 4.96
CA GLY A 78 -10.84 2.72 4.74
C GLY A 78 -11.55 1.62 3.93
N VAL A 79 -10.94 1.20 2.83
CA VAL A 79 -11.47 0.12 1.99
C VAL A 79 -11.43 -1.24 2.71
N LEU A 80 -10.37 -1.51 3.48
CA LEU A 80 -10.22 -2.74 4.24
C LEU A 80 -11.27 -2.86 5.35
N ILE A 81 -11.54 -1.77 6.08
CA ILE A 81 -12.59 -1.71 7.09
C ILE A 81 -13.96 -1.93 6.46
N GLN A 82 -14.21 -1.32 5.29
CA GLN A 82 -15.47 -1.51 4.56
C GLN A 82 -15.65 -2.98 4.16
N ALA A 83 -14.61 -3.60 3.60
CA ALA A 83 -14.62 -5.01 3.24
C ALA A 83 -14.90 -5.94 4.44
N GLY A 84 -14.39 -5.59 5.64
CA GLY A 84 -14.70 -6.30 6.87
C GLY A 84 -16.15 -6.12 7.34
N LYS A 85 -16.71 -4.91 7.20
CA LYS A 85 -18.12 -4.62 7.53
C LYS A 85 -19.10 -5.31 6.60
N ASP A 86 -18.76 -5.40 5.32
CA ASP A 86 -19.58 -6.04 4.29
C ASP A 86 -19.51 -7.58 4.36
N GLY A 87 -18.70 -8.14 5.28
CA GLY A 87 -18.53 -9.58 5.45
C GLY A 87 -17.69 -10.25 4.35
N SER A 88 -17.12 -9.47 3.44
CA SER A 88 -16.28 -9.97 2.34
C SER A 88 -14.91 -10.49 2.82
N LEU A 89 -14.43 -10.00 3.97
CA LEU A 89 -13.18 -10.43 4.58
C LEU A 89 -13.36 -10.68 6.08
N ASN A 90 -12.76 -11.76 6.57
CA ASN A 90 -12.72 -12.06 8.00
C ASN A 90 -11.54 -11.34 8.69
N ALA A 91 -11.57 -11.31 10.03
CA ALA A 91 -10.56 -10.60 10.82
C ALA A 91 -9.11 -11.10 10.60
N LYS A 92 -8.91 -12.40 10.31
CA LYS A 92 -7.58 -12.95 10.03
C LYS A 92 -7.05 -12.48 8.68
N GLU A 93 -7.90 -12.49 7.65
CA GLU A 93 -7.58 -11.99 6.31
C GLU A 93 -7.25 -10.50 6.36
N MET A 94 -8.06 -9.72 7.07
CA MET A 94 -7.79 -8.30 7.29
C MET A 94 -6.45 -8.05 7.99
N THR A 95 -6.07 -8.91 8.94
CA THR A 95 -4.78 -8.80 9.64
C THR A 95 -3.62 -9.06 8.69
N VAL A 96 -3.72 -10.06 7.80
CA VAL A 96 -2.69 -10.36 6.79
C VAL A 96 -2.54 -9.20 5.80
N ILE A 97 -3.65 -8.62 5.33
CA ILE A 97 -3.63 -7.45 4.45
C ILE A 97 -3.03 -6.25 5.18
N GLY A 98 -3.44 -6.00 6.42
CA GLY A 98 -2.91 -4.93 7.26
C GLY A 98 -1.41 -5.06 7.49
N LEU A 99 -0.90 -6.28 7.70
CA LEU A 99 0.53 -6.56 7.84
C LEU A 99 1.28 -6.21 6.56
N PHE A 100 0.78 -6.65 5.40
CA PHE A 100 1.40 -6.33 4.12
C PHE A 100 1.47 -4.82 3.89
N LEU A 101 0.36 -4.12 4.08
CA LEU A 101 0.28 -2.66 3.89
C LEU A 101 1.15 -1.91 4.90
N SER A 102 1.26 -2.39 6.13
CA SER A 102 2.17 -1.80 7.13
C SER A 102 3.63 -1.85 6.66
N LEU A 103 4.02 -2.95 5.98
CA LEU A 103 5.38 -3.12 5.46
C LEU A 103 5.60 -2.41 4.13
N ASN A 104 4.58 -2.37 3.28
CA ASN A 104 4.66 -1.82 1.94
C ASN A 104 3.31 -1.21 1.53
N HIS A 105 3.15 0.07 1.82
CA HIS A 105 2.08 0.93 1.32
C HIS A 105 2.69 2.07 0.50
N ALA A 106 1.89 2.68 -0.37
CA ALA A 106 2.30 3.86 -1.11
C ALA A 106 3.63 3.69 -1.89
N ILE A 107 3.68 2.66 -2.74
CA ILE A 107 4.85 2.23 -3.52
C ILE A 107 5.43 3.32 -4.45
N ILE A 108 4.65 4.38 -4.69
CA ILE A 108 5.02 5.50 -5.53
C ILE A 108 5.53 6.66 -4.67
N GLU A 109 4.73 7.15 -3.72
CA GLU A 109 5.05 8.39 -2.99
C GLU A 109 6.22 8.23 -2.02
N ASP A 110 6.27 7.15 -1.22
CA ASP A 110 7.32 6.97 -0.21
C ASP A 110 8.71 6.88 -0.84
N PRO A 111 8.96 5.99 -1.83
CA PRO A 111 10.31 5.87 -2.38
C PRO A 111 10.71 7.10 -3.18
N LEU A 112 9.77 7.80 -3.80
CA LEU A 112 10.08 9.03 -4.51
C LEU A 112 10.51 10.14 -3.53
N LEU A 113 9.85 10.25 -2.37
CA LEU A 113 10.31 11.12 -1.29
C LEU A 113 11.72 10.78 -0.82
N PHE A 114 12.01 9.50 -0.59
CA PHE A 114 13.34 9.08 -0.16
C PHE A 114 14.40 9.31 -1.24
N THR A 115 14.06 9.21 -2.51
CA THR A 115 15.01 9.53 -3.60
C THR A 115 15.41 10.99 -3.64
N MET A 116 14.50 11.89 -3.27
CA MET A 116 14.81 13.31 -3.13
C MET A 116 15.78 13.59 -1.99
N LEU A 117 15.81 12.71 -0.99
CA LEU A 117 16.77 12.70 0.11
C LEU A 117 18.08 11.97 -0.23
N GLY A 118 18.23 11.48 -1.47
CA GLY A 118 19.44 10.80 -1.96
C GLY A 118 19.41 9.28 -1.85
N ALA A 119 18.28 8.66 -1.50
CA ALA A 119 18.15 7.21 -1.49
C ALA A 119 18.01 6.63 -2.91
N ASN A 120 18.44 5.38 -3.11
CA ASN A 120 18.21 4.67 -4.36
C ASN A 120 16.79 4.09 -4.40
N TYR A 121 15.97 4.57 -5.36
CA TYR A 121 14.59 4.13 -5.54
C TYR A 121 14.47 2.60 -5.63
N LEU A 122 15.20 2.00 -6.56
CA LEU A 122 15.05 0.60 -6.93
C LEU A 122 15.50 -0.32 -5.79
N LEU A 123 16.65 -0.01 -5.17
CA LEU A 123 17.16 -0.83 -4.08
C LEU A 123 16.22 -0.80 -2.88
N MET A 124 15.79 0.40 -2.47
CA MET A 124 14.91 0.55 -1.31
C MET A 124 13.55 -0.11 -1.54
N GLN A 125 12.92 0.14 -2.68
CA GLN A 125 11.61 -0.41 -2.98
C GLN A 125 11.66 -1.92 -3.27
N ALA A 126 12.72 -2.44 -3.89
CA ALA A 126 12.88 -3.87 -4.10
C ALA A 126 13.02 -4.60 -2.76
N LEU A 127 13.87 -4.10 -1.86
CA LEU A 127 14.02 -4.70 -0.53
C LEU A 127 12.71 -4.65 0.26
N ARG A 128 11.98 -3.53 0.22
CA ARG A 128 10.69 -3.39 0.91
C ARG A 128 9.64 -4.33 0.36
N LEU A 129 9.55 -4.45 -0.96
CA LEU A 129 8.60 -5.35 -1.63
C LEU A 129 8.93 -6.83 -1.37
N VAL A 130 10.20 -7.22 -1.47
CA VAL A 130 10.62 -8.60 -1.20
C VAL A 130 10.36 -8.97 0.26
N ALA A 131 10.76 -8.10 1.19
CA ALA A 131 10.53 -8.33 2.61
C ALA A 131 9.03 -8.42 2.93
N SER A 132 8.20 -7.52 2.39
CA SER A 132 6.75 -7.54 2.65
C SER A 132 6.10 -8.79 2.09
N VAL A 133 6.44 -9.19 0.86
CA VAL A 133 5.89 -10.41 0.25
C VAL A 133 6.29 -11.64 1.08
N LEU A 134 7.56 -11.79 1.44
CA LEU A 134 8.04 -12.94 2.19
C LEU A 134 7.43 -13.01 3.59
N ILE A 135 7.49 -11.92 4.36
CA ILE A 135 6.99 -11.88 5.74
C ILE A 135 5.47 -12.13 5.74
N THR A 136 4.72 -11.46 4.87
CA THR A 136 3.28 -11.63 4.80
C THR A 136 2.90 -13.03 4.33
N ALA A 137 3.57 -13.60 3.32
CA ALA A 137 3.25 -14.95 2.84
C ALA A 137 3.52 -16.02 3.92
N LEU A 138 4.63 -15.90 4.64
CA LEU A 138 4.95 -16.78 5.78
C LEU A 138 3.93 -16.63 6.91
N PHE A 139 3.56 -15.39 7.25
CA PHE A 139 2.58 -15.11 8.28
C PHE A 139 1.18 -15.61 7.89
N ALA A 140 0.78 -15.42 6.64
CA ALA A 140 -0.45 -15.94 6.08
C ALA A 140 -0.48 -17.47 6.10
N MET A 141 0.64 -18.12 5.80
CA MET A 141 0.75 -19.58 5.86
C MET A 141 0.51 -20.13 7.28
N TRP A 142 0.94 -19.38 8.29
CA TRP A 142 0.76 -19.72 9.70
C TRP A 142 -0.65 -19.40 10.22
N LEU A 143 -1.23 -18.26 9.82
CA LEU A 143 -2.50 -17.77 10.37
C LEU A 143 -3.74 -18.26 9.61
N LEU A 144 -3.67 -18.37 8.28
CA LEU A 144 -4.78 -18.71 7.40
C LEU A 144 -4.72 -20.18 6.96
N PRO A 145 -5.88 -20.88 6.93
CA PRO A 145 -5.95 -22.19 6.31
C PRO A 145 -5.66 -22.08 4.80
N PRO A 146 -5.27 -23.19 4.14
CA PRO A 146 -5.18 -23.22 2.68
C PRO A 146 -6.50 -22.73 2.06
N LEU A 147 -6.39 -21.94 0.99
CA LEU A 147 -7.57 -21.44 0.28
C LEU A 147 -8.49 -22.63 -0.08
N PRO A 148 -9.80 -22.55 0.19
CA PRO A 148 -10.72 -23.59 -0.24
C PRO A 148 -10.64 -23.71 -1.77
N GLY A 149 -10.67 -24.94 -2.27
CA GLY A 149 -10.69 -25.21 -3.72
C GLY A 149 -11.92 -24.61 -4.43
N PRO A 150 -12.01 -24.75 -5.76
CA PRO A 150 -12.95 -24.02 -6.65
C PRO A 150 -14.46 -24.16 -6.34
N ALA A 151 -14.85 -24.94 -5.33
CA ALA A 151 -16.23 -25.02 -4.86
C ALA A 151 -16.72 -23.77 -4.12
N HIS A 152 -15.83 -22.91 -3.59
CA HIS A 152 -16.22 -21.67 -2.89
C HIS A 152 -16.52 -20.49 -3.84
N GLU A 153 -15.85 -20.44 -5.01
CA GLU A 153 -16.09 -19.43 -6.06
C GLU A 153 -17.50 -19.57 -6.69
N ALA A 154 -17.99 -20.81 -6.85
CA ALA A 154 -19.30 -21.09 -7.43
C ALA A 154 -20.48 -20.63 -6.55
N ALA A 155 -20.26 -20.45 -5.24
CA ALA A 155 -21.30 -19.98 -4.31
C ALA A 155 -21.39 -18.45 -4.24
N GLN A 156 -20.32 -17.73 -4.62
CA GLN A 156 -20.24 -16.26 -4.56
C GLN A 156 -20.44 -15.60 -5.94
N SER A 157 -20.29 -16.32 -7.05
CA SER A 157 -20.63 -15.80 -8.39
C SER A 157 -22.13 -15.76 -8.70
N ASN A 158 -22.97 -16.28 -7.81
CA ASN A 158 -24.42 -16.41 -7.98
C ASN A 158 -25.24 -15.61 -6.95
N SER A 159 -24.61 -14.69 -6.22
CA SER A 159 -25.25 -13.76 -5.27
C SER A 159 -25.04 -12.32 -5.67
#